data_AF-A0A7C0WZQ9-F1
#
_entry.id   AF-A0A7C0WZQ9-F1
#
_cell.length_a   1.000
_cell.length_b   1.000
_cell.length_c   1.000
_cell.angle_alpha   90.00
_cell.angle_beta   90.00
_cell.angle_gamma   90.00
#
_symmetry.space_group_name_H-M   'P 1'
#
loop_
_entity.id
_entity.type
_entity.pdbx_description
1 polymer ?
#
loop_
_entity_poly.entity_id
_entity_poly.type
_entity_poly.pdbx_seq_one_letter_code
_entity_poly.pdbx_strand_id
1 'polypeptide(L)'
;MQKKIISIISIIILLGVVIGFWLYKKNGQSPFIFAKVSKGTVFQRVSETGEVEVPKEKKLGFKVSGKIAKIFVKEGEEVRKGQKLAELENKDLFLQLEEAKAVLDLKQANYEKLITGAKKEEIKVKESSVLEAQTEFEKAQQNLKDVLAENQQKLDSVYKKALCILDEAHLAIYNSYNTIVELQNEYFPPSNGYSMQVIEEKDKIKNNLRRGGKLIEKAKNSESYQDIDKALTQLKEYLQDTNLSLTTVRDIVNNNIYRDMVSDTYKSSLDERKTSVVSAFRKVVDVIQEISKTKTENESKENNAKAEVSRTKARLEKAKDELSLIKSKARKEDIDS
;
A
#
# COMPACT_ATOMS: atom_id res chain seq x y z
N MET A 1 -21.86 115.09 -137.22
CA MET A 1 -21.30 113.71 -137.18
C MET A 1 -20.00 113.77 -136.36
N GLN A 2 -19.62 112.77 -135.56
CA GLN A 2 -18.44 112.77 -134.64
C GLN A 2 -18.56 113.37 -133.22
N LYS A 3 -19.71 113.26 -132.54
CA LYS A 3 -19.63 112.95 -131.09
C LYS A 3 -19.12 111.50 -131.01
N LYS A 4 -17.92 111.22 -130.45
CA LYS A 4 -17.57 109.98 -129.68
C LYS A 4 -16.07 109.64 -129.48
N ILE A 5 -15.05 110.23 -130.14
CA ILE A 5 -13.67 109.68 -130.05
C ILE A 5 -12.71 110.37 -129.04
N ILE A 6 -12.66 111.70 -128.93
CA ILE A 6 -11.56 112.36 -128.15
C ILE A 6 -11.81 112.41 -126.63
N SER A 7 -13.05 112.17 -126.19
CA SER A 7 -13.36 111.93 -124.76
C SER A 7 -12.67 110.67 -124.19
N ILE A 8 -12.03 109.83 -125.01
CA ILE A 8 -11.32 108.61 -124.60
C ILE A 8 -9.84 108.88 -124.23
N ILE A 9 -9.21 109.94 -124.77
CA ILE A 9 -7.77 110.22 -124.51
C ILE A 9 -7.56 110.97 -123.17
N SER A 10 -8.57 111.72 -122.71
CA SER A 10 -8.59 112.38 -121.40
C SER A 10 -8.53 111.38 -120.20
N ILE A 11 -8.83 110.09 -120.40
CA ILE A 11 -8.93 109.13 -119.28
C ILE A 11 -7.69 108.23 -119.12
N ILE A 12 -6.94 107.95 -120.20
CA ILE A 12 -5.83 106.98 -120.14
C ILE A 12 -4.54 107.58 -119.57
N ILE A 13 -4.23 108.85 -119.88
CA ILE A 13 -2.96 109.48 -119.41
C ILE A 13 -3.07 109.89 -117.93
N LEU A 14 -4.26 110.27 -117.47
CA LEU A 14 -4.51 110.54 -116.06
C LEU A 14 -4.40 109.26 -115.19
N LEU A 15 -4.68 108.08 -115.76
CA LEU A 15 -4.56 106.79 -115.08
C LEU A 15 -3.09 106.32 -114.94
N GLY A 16 -2.19 106.73 -115.84
CA GLY A 16 -0.81 106.24 -115.89
C GLY A 16 0.10 106.77 -114.77
N VAL A 17 -0.02 108.04 -114.38
CA VAL A 17 0.95 108.66 -113.45
C VAL A 17 0.57 108.49 -111.98
N VAL A 18 -0.72 108.36 -111.68
CA VAL A 18 -1.19 108.01 -110.32
C VAL A 18 -0.70 106.61 -109.89
N ILE A 19 -0.50 105.69 -110.84
CA ILE A 19 0.08 104.36 -110.60
C ILE A 19 1.60 104.45 -110.31
N GLY A 20 2.31 105.40 -110.91
CA GLY A 20 3.74 105.62 -110.64
C GLY A 20 4.03 106.17 -109.24
N PHE A 21 3.11 106.97 -108.69
CA PHE A 21 3.25 107.57 -107.35
C PHE A 21 3.11 106.54 -106.21
N TRP A 22 2.54 105.35 -106.43
CA TRP A 22 2.20 104.41 -105.34
C TRP A 22 3.10 103.17 -105.22
N LEU A 23 3.91 102.81 -106.24
CA LEU A 23 4.55 101.48 -106.32
C LEU A 23 6.06 101.36 -106.02
N TYR A 24 6.84 102.41 -105.79
CA TYR A 24 8.27 102.23 -105.44
C TYR A 24 8.68 102.81 -104.09
N LYS A 25 7.85 102.49 -103.10
CA LYS A 25 8.22 102.35 -101.69
C LYS A 25 9.28 101.24 -101.53
N LYS A 26 10.51 101.58 -101.13
CA LYS A 26 11.52 100.75 -100.38
C LYS A 26 12.88 101.50 -100.36
N ASN A 27 13.79 101.42 -99.38
CA ASN A 27 13.87 100.86 -98.04
C ASN A 27 15.25 101.22 -97.45
N GLY A 28 15.39 101.22 -96.12
CA GLY A 28 16.66 101.01 -95.38
C GLY A 28 17.16 102.23 -94.59
N GLN A 29 17.49 102.18 -93.30
CA GLN A 29 18.02 101.05 -92.50
C GLN A 29 17.68 101.17 -91.00
N SER A 30 17.91 100.04 -90.30
CA SER A 30 17.62 99.62 -88.92
C SER A 30 18.88 99.74 -88.02
N PRO A 31 18.87 99.40 -86.70
CA PRO A 31 18.08 99.96 -85.61
C PRO A 31 18.94 100.38 -84.39
N PHE A 32 18.39 101.22 -83.51
CA PHE A 32 18.74 101.25 -82.09
C PHE A 32 17.54 100.77 -81.28
N ILE A 33 17.76 99.81 -80.37
CA ILE A 33 16.73 99.33 -79.45
C ILE A 33 16.86 100.12 -78.15
N PHE A 34 15.88 100.98 -77.88
CA PHE A 34 15.74 101.64 -76.58
C PHE A 34 14.54 101.07 -75.83
N ALA A 35 14.74 100.74 -74.57
CA ALA A 35 13.71 100.29 -73.64
C ALA A 35 13.44 101.37 -72.58
N LYS A 36 12.17 101.57 -72.25
CA LYS A 36 11.71 102.57 -71.27
C LYS A 36 11.89 102.02 -69.85
N VAL A 37 12.64 102.73 -69.00
CA VAL A 37 12.93 102.29 -67.63
C VAL A 37 11.75 102.61 -66.69
N SER A 38 11.34 101.65 -65.86
CA SER A 38 10.35 101.83 -64.78
C SER A 38 10.90 101.28 -63.45
N LYS A 39 10.46 101.88 -62.33
CA LYS A 39 10.82 101.40 -60.99
C LYS A 39 9.89 100.25 -60.58
N GLY A 40 10.48 99.12 -60.20
CA GLY A 40 9.81 97.97 -59.59
C GLY A 40 10.71 97.31 -58.56
N THR A 41 10.13 96.67 -57.54
CA THR A 41 10.88 96.02 -56.45
C THR A 41 11.62 94.80 -56.96
N VAL A 42 12.94 94.76 -56.75
CA VAL A 42 13.80 93.63 -57.16
C VAL A 42 13.92 92.66 -55.99
N PHE A 43 13.49 91.42 -56.19
CA PHE A 43 13.72 90.34 -55.22
C PHE A 43 15.06 89.68 -55.51
N GLN A 44 16.00 89.74 -54.56
CA GLN A 44 17.23 88.96 -54.61
C GLN A 44 16.92 87.54 -54.12
N ARG A 45 16.78 86.61 -55.06
CA ARG A 45 16.58 85.20 -54.75
C ARG A 45 17.95 84.52 -54.66
N VAL A 46 18.31 84.04 -53.47
CA VAL A 46 19.47 83.16 -53.30
C VAL A 46 18.99 81.74 -53.60
N SER A 47 19.63 81.08 -54.55
CA SER A 47 19.33 79.69 -54.87
C SER A 47 20.32 78.81 -54.11
N GLU A 48 19.86 78.13 -53.06
CA GLU A 48 20.61 77.06 -52.41
C GLU A 48 20.17 75.72 -53.00
N THR A 49 21.14 74.86 -53.30
CA THR A 49 20.89 73.47 -53.67
C THR A 49 20.97 72.62 -52.40
N GLY A 50 19.84 72.07 -51.96
CA GLY A 50 19.78 71.01 -50.97
C GLY A 50 19.50 69.67 -51.65
N GLU A 51 20.15 68.62 -51.19
CA GLU A 51 19.87 67.24 -51.63
C GLU A 51 18.73 66.67 -50.77
N VAL A 52 17.75 66.04 -51.42
CA VAL A 52 16.64 65.39 -50.73
C VAL A 52 17.09 63.98 -50.34
N GLU A 53 17.36 63.75 -49.05
CA GLU A 53 17.60 62.40 -48.54
C GLU A 53 16.28 61.64 -48.36
N VAL A 54 16.20 60.44 -48.94
CA VAL A 54 15.05 59.54 -48.81
C VAL A 54 14.97 59.02 -47.35
N PRO A 55 13.80 59.07 -46.69
CA PRO A 55 13.68 58.52 -45.35
C PRO A 55 13.88 57.00 -45.36
N LYS A 56 14.85 56.54 -44.55
CA LYS A 56 15.17 55.15 -44.13
C LYS A 56 14.47 54.04 -44.94
N GLU A 57 15.19 53.52 -45.93
CA GLU A 57 14.82 52.28 -46.62
C GLU A 57 14.82 51.10 -45.64
N LYS A 58 13.77 50.28 -45.67
CA LYS A 58 13.68 49.04 -44.88
C LYS A 58 13.54 47.84 -45.80
N LYS A 59 14.53 46.95 -45.75
CA LYS A 59 14.44 45.63 -46.40
C LYS A 59 13.48 44.75 -45.60
N LEU A 60 12.36 44.41 -46.21
CA LEU A 60 11.37 43.49 -45.64
C LEU A 60 11.67 42.07 -46.12
N GLY A 61 11.62 41.11 -45.21
CA GLY A 61 11.82 39.70 -45.49
C GLY A 61 11.00 38.84 -44.53
N PHE A 62 10.74 37.60 -44.94
CA PHE A 62 10.08 36.63 -44.06
C PHE A 62 11.06 36.13 -42.99
N LYS A 63 10.54 35.85 -41.79
CA LYS A 63 11.34 35.28 -40.68
C LYS A 63 11.68 33.80 -40.89
N VAL A 64 10.94 33.13 -41.77
CA VAL A 64 11.11 31.72 -42.13
C VAL A 64 11.28 31.60 -43.62
N SER A 65 12.05 30.62 -44.06
CA SER A 65 12.22 30.31 -45.48
C SER A 65 10.97 29.60 -46.00
N GLY A 66 10.49 29.94 -47.19
CA GLY A 66 9.32 29.30 -47.79
C GLY A 66 9.00 29.85 -49.17
N LYS A 67 8.06 29.18 -49.85
CA LYS A 67 7.58 29.60 -51.17
C LYS A 67 6.52 30.68 -51.03
N ILE A 68 6.56 31.73 -51.85
CA ILE A 68 5.53 32.78 -51.85
C ILE A 68 4.24 32.18 -52.45
N ALA A 69 3.17 32.18 -51.66
CA ALA A 69 1.82 31.81 -52.11
C ALA A 69 1.14 32.96 -52.84
N LYS A 70 1.24 34.17 -52.28
CA LYS A 70 0.54 35.35 -52.81
C LYS A 70 1.25 36.65 -52.43
N ILE A 71 1.27 37.59 -53.36
CA ILE A 71 1.65 38.98 -53.14
C ILE A 71 0.37 39.82 -53.24
N PHE A 72 0.13 40.66 -52.25
CA PHE A 72 -1.13 41.40 -52.08
C PHE A 72 -1.02 42.88 -52.49
N VAL A 73 0.17 43.34 -52.85
CA VAL A 73 0.46 44.75 -53.18
C VAL A 73 1.24 44.82 -54.49
N LYS A 74 1.14 45.95 -55.20
CA LYS A 74 1.88 46.23 -56.42
C LYS A 74 3.02 47.21 -56.17
N GLU A 75 4.02 47.21 -57.05
CA GLU A 75 5.10 48.19 -57.00
C GLU A 75 4.53 49.61 -57.14
N GLY A 76 4.95 50.52 -56.25
CA GLY A 76 4.45 51.89 -56.16
C GLY A 76 3.18 52.08 -55.32
N GLU A 77 2.60 51.01 -54.76
CA GLU A 77 1.40 51.10 -53.91
C GLU A 77 1.75 51.59 -52.49
N GLU A 78 1.00 52.58 -51.99
CA GLU A 78 1.14 53.05 -50.59
C GLU A 78 0.56 52.01 -49.62
N VAL A 79 1.36 51.60 -48.64
CA VAL A 79 0.99 50.56 -47.68
C VAL A 79 1.03 51.07 -46.24
N ARG A 80 0.17 50.52 -45.39
CA ARG A 80 0.07 50.89 -43.97
C ARG A 80 0.71 49.84 -43.06
N LYS A 81 1.14 50.25 -41.86
CA LYS A 81 1.67 49.33 -40.85
C LYS A 81 0.61 48.26 -40.51
N GLY A 82 1.00 46.99 -40.58
CA GLY A 82 0.12 45.84 -40.33
C GLY A 82 -0.60 45.31 -41.58
N GLN A 83 -0.48 45.97 -42.74
CA GLN A 83 -1.00 45.46 -44.00
C GLN A 83 -0.21 44.23 -44.44
N LYS A 84 -0.93 43.15 -44.78
CA LYS A 84 -0.33 41.93 -45.35
C LYS A 84 0.18 42.27 -46.75
N LEU A 85 1.50 42.21 -46.95
CA LEU A 85 2.15 42.53 -48.23
C LEU A 85 2.32 41.28 -49.10
N ALA A 86 2.70 40.16 -48.48
CA ALA A 86 2.87 38.87 -49.11
C ALA A 86 2.64 37.75 -48.09
N GLU A 87 2.33 36.55 -48.57
CA GLU A 87 2.07 35.35 -47.78
C GLU A 87 2.85 34.18 -48.36
N LEU A 88 3.44 33.38 -47.48
CA LEU A 88 4.10 32.14 -47.85
C LEU A 88 3.08 30.99 -47.89
N GLU A 89 3.34 29.97 -48.71
CA GLU A 89 2.65 28.69 -48.62
C GLU A 89 2.92 28.08 -47.24
N ASN A 90 1.87 27.81 -46.48
CA ASN A 90 1.94 27.41 -45.07
C ASN A 90 1.20 26.10 -44.77
N LYS A 91 0.94 25.26 -45.79
CA LYS A 91 0.20 24.00 -45.63
C LYS A 91 0.86 23.07 -44.60
N ASP A 92 2.19 22.92 -44.67
CA ASP A 92 2.92 22.06 -43.72
C ASP A 92 2.93 22.64 -42.31
N LEU A 93 3.04 23.97 -42.18
CA LEU A 93 2.92 24.67 -40.89
C LEU A 93 1.52 24.55 -40.29
N PHE A 94 0.48 24.58 -41.12
CA PHE A 94 -0.90 24.37 -40.68
C PHE A 94 -1.13 22.92 -40.24
N LEU A 95 -0.60 21.94 -40.97
CA LEU A 95 -0.65 20.54 -40.56
C LEU A 95 0.10 20.29 -39.25
N GLN A 96 1.29 20.88 -39.08
CA GLN A 96 2.04 20.82 -37.81
C GLN A 96 1.28 21.49 -36.65
N LEU A 97 0.58 22.59 -36.91
CA LEU A 97 -0.26 23.24 -35.90
C LEU A 97 -1.43 22.34 -35.48
N GLU A 98 -2.12 21.71 -36.44
CA GLU A 98 -3.22 20.79 -36.16
C GLU A 98 -2.74 19.52 -35.44
N GLU A 99 -1.58 18.97 -35.82
CA GLU A 99 -0.93 17.87 -35.10
C GLU A 99 -0.59 18.27 -33.64
N ALA A 100 0.02 19.45 -33.45
CA ALA A 100 0.36 19.95 -32.12
C ALA A 100 -0.88 20.18 -31.25
N LYS A 101 -1.99 20.67 -31.83
CA LYS A 101 -3.27 20.79 -31.12
C LYS A 101 -3.85 19.43 -30.73
N ALA A 102 -3.84 18.46 -31.65
CA ALA A 102 -4.32 17.11 -31.36
C ALA A 102 -3.50 16.43 -30.23
N VAL A 103 -2.17 16.65 -30.22
CA VAL A 103 -1.30 16.18 -29.14
C VAL A 103 -1.61 16.91 -27.82
N LEU A 104 -1.84 18.23 -27.86
CA LEU A 104 -2.23 19.00 -26.68
C LEU A 104 -3.56 18.49 -26.11
N ASP A 105 -4.58 18.32 -26.95
CA ASP A 105 -5.91 17.83 -26.54
C ASP A 105 -5.81 16.43 -25.92
N LEU A 106 -5.02 15.54 -26.53
CA LEU A 106 -4.73 14.21 -25.97
C LEU A 106 -4.04 14.30 -24.60
N LYS A 107 -3.04 15.19 -24.47
CA LYS A 107 -2.32 15.39 -23.21
C LYS A 107 -3.20 16.02 -22.13
N GLN A 108 -4.06 16.98 -22.50
CA GLN A 108 -5.04 17.60 -21.62
C GLN A 108 -6.06 16.57 -21.12
N ALA A 109 -6.60 15.73 -22.01
CA ALA A 109 -7.52 14.66 -21.63
C ALA A 109 -6.85 13.62 -20.71
N ASN A 110 -5.59 13.29 -20.96
CA ASN A 110 -4.82 12.41 -20.08
C ASN A 110 -4.55 13.05 -18.71
N TYR A 111 -4.19 14.33 -18.68
CA TYR A 111 -4.00 15.10 -17.45
C TYR A 111 -5.30 15.15 -16.65
N GLU A 112 -6.43 15.50 -17.28
CA GLU A 112 -7.76 15.48 -16.66
C GLU A 112 -8.10 14.11 -16.07
N LYS A 113 -7.83 13.03 -16.81
CA LYS A 113 -8.01 11.66 -16.31
C LYS A 113 -7.14 11.36 -15.09
N LEU A 114 -5.90 11.86 -15.04
CA LEU A 114 -4.99 11.72 -13.90
C LEU A 114 -5.45 12.54 -12.66
N ILE A 115 -5.91 13.78 -12.85
CA ILE A 115 -6.33 14.65 -11.73
C ILE A 115 -7.74 14.34 -11.20
N THR A 116 -8.62 13.75 -12.03
CA THR A 116 -9.98 13.36 -11.60
C THR A 116 -9.93 12.27 -10.52
N GLY A 117 -8.80 11.55 -10.42
CA GLY A 117 -8.56 10.54 -9.40
C GLY A 117 -9.44 9.30 -9.56
N ALA A 118 -9.46 8.45 -8.53
CA ALA A 118 -10.30 7.26 -8.52
C ALA A 118 -11.79 7.61 -8.52
N LYS A 119 -12.58 6.82 -9.26
CA LYS A 119 -14.04 6.99 -9.30
C LYS A 119 -14.65 6.70 -7.93
N LYS A 120 -15.76 7.35 -7.60
CA LYS A 120 -16.49 7.11 -6.33
C LYS A 120 -16.87 5.63 -6.18
N GLU A 121 -17.22 4.99 -7.28
CA GLU A 121 -17.56 3.57 -7.34
C GLU A 121 -16.36 2.68 -6.97
N GLU A 122 -15.16 3.00 -7.46
CA GLU A 122 -13.92 2.27 -7.14
C GLU A 122 -13.53 2.42 -5.66
N ILE A 123 -13.64 3.65 -5.13
CA ILE A 123 -13.42 3.91 -3.70
C ILE A 123 -14.40 3.09 -2.85
N LYS A 124 -15.68 3.10 -3.22
CA LYS A 124 -16.71 2.36 -2.49
C LYS A 124 -16.47 0.85 -2.50
N VAL A 125 -16.01 0.28 -3.63
CA VAL A 125 -15.61 -1.14 -3.70
C VAL A 125 -14.48 -1.43 -2.72
N LYS A 126 -13.46 -0.57 -2.64
CA LYS A 126 -12.35 -0.75 -1.70
C LYS A 126 -12.76 -0.55 -0.24
N GLU A 127 -13.67 0.38 0.04
CA GLU A 127 -14.25 0.54 1.39
C GLU A 127 -15.00 -0.73 1.83
N SER A 128 -15.78 -1.34 0.92
CA SER A 128 -16.41 -2.63 1.18
C SER A 128 -15.38 -3.73 1.43
N SER A 129 -14.31 -3.81 0.64
CA SER A 129 -13.22 -4.78 0.87
C SER A 129 -12.53 -4.60 2.22
N VAL A 130 -12.32 -3.36 2.67
CA VAL A 130 -11.79 -3.08 4.01
C VAL A 130 -12.76 -3.54 5.10
N LEU A 131 -14.06 -3.27 4.94
CA LEU A 131 -15.08 -3.67 5.90
C LEU A 131 -15.19 -5.21 6.02
N GLU A 132 -15.12 -5.92 4.89
CA GLU A 132 -15.10 -7.38 4.84
C GLU A 132 -13.86 -7.92 5.57
N ALA A 133 -12.67 -7.42 5.25
CA ALA A 133 -11.43 -7.83 5.90
C ALA A 133 -11.42 -7.51 7.41
N GLN A 134 -12.02 -6.39 7.81
CA GLN A 134 -12.18 -6.01 9.22
C GLN A 134 -13.08 -7.02 9.94
N THR A 135 -14.21 -7.39 9.33
CA THR A 135 -15.14 -8.39 9.88
C THR A 135 -14.47 -9.76 10.01
N GLU A 136 -13.67 -10.18 9.02
CA GLU A 136 -12.89 -11.42 9.10
C GLU A 136 -11.88 -11.40 10.25
N PHE A 137 -11.17 -10.27 10.42
CA PHE A 137 -10.20 -10.10 11.50
C PHE A 137 -10.86 -10.16 12.88
N GLU A 138 -11.98 -9.46 13.06
CA GLU A 138 -12.75 -9.50 14.32
C GLU A 138 -13.27 -10.90 14.64
N LYS A 139 -13.79 -11.62 13.64
CA LYS A 139 -14.19 -13.02 13.81
C LYS A 139 -13.03 -13.92 14.20
N ALA A 140 -11.84 -13.74 13.60
CA ALA A 140 -10.65 -14.51 13.95
C ALA A 140 -10.20 -14.22 15.39
N GLN A 141 -10.26 -12.95 15.84
CA GLN A 141 -9.95 -12.57 17.22
C GLN A 141 -10.93 -13.18 18.22
N GLN A 142 -12.23 -13.14 17.92
CA GLN A 142 -13.25 -13.76 18.75
C GLN A 142 -13.04 -15.28 18.83
N ASN A 143 -12.78 -15.95 17.71
CA ASN A 143 -12.47 -17.38 17.69
C ASN A 143 -11.21 -17.70 18.52
N LEU A 144 -10.15 -16.88 18.46
CA LEU A 144 -8.97 -17.08 19.32
C LEU A 144 -9.35 -17.00 20.81
N LYS A 145 -10.17 -16.02 21.20
CA LYS A 145 -10.65 -15.89 22.57
C LYS A 145 -11.45 -17.12 23.01
N ASP A 146 -12.33 -17.62 22.16
CA ASP A 146 -13.16 -18.79 22.43
C ASP A 146 -12.30 -20.06 22.56
N VAL A 147 -11.31 -20.24 21.67
CA VAL A 147 -10.32 -21.34 21.75
C VAL A 147 -9.54 -21.30 23.06
N LEU A 148 -9.08 -20.13 23.50
CA LEU A 148 -8.36 -20.00 24.77
C LEU A 148 -9.24 -20.36 25.97
N ALA A 149 -10.49 -19.91 25.98
CA ALA A 149 -11.45 -20.23 27.04
C ALA A 149 -11.77 -21.74 27.08
N GLU A 150 -12.02 -22.35 25.91
CA GLU A 150 -12.25 -23.80 25.83
C GLU A 150 -11.03 -24.62 26.25
N ASN A 151 -9.83 -24.20 25.84
CA ASN A 151 -8.58 -24.87 26.21
C ASN A 151 -8.38 -24.85 27.72
N GLN A 152 -8.64 -23.71 28.35
CA GLN A 152 -8.57 -23.54 29.81
C GLN A 152 -9.56 -24.47 30.51
N GLN A 153 -10.83 -24.48 30.08
CA GLN A 153 -11.85 -25.34 30.66
C GLN A 153 -11.50 -26.84 30.55
N LYS A 154 -10.93 -27.26 29.41
CA LYS A 154 -10.48 -28.63 29.20
C LYS A 154 -9.34 -29.00 30.14
N LEU A 155 -8.35 -28.11 30.32
CA LEU A 155 -7.27 -28.30 31.28
C LEU A 155 -7.80 -28.41 32.71
N ASP A 156 -8.67 -27.48 33.14
CA ASP A 156 -9.27 -27.49 34.48
C ASP A 156 -9.99 -28.81 34.78
N SER A 157 -10.75 -29.33 33.80
CA SER A 157 -11.44 -30.61 33.92
C SER A 157 -10.46 -31.78 34.15
N VAL A 158 -9.39 -31.85 33.37
CA VAL A 158 -8.38 -32.91 33.48
C VAL A 158 -7.60 -32.81 34.80
N TYR A 159 -7.24 -31.60 35.25
CA TYR A 159 -6.55 -31.43 36.54
C TYR A 159 -7.45 -31.71 37.74
N LYS A 160 -8.75 -31.39 37.66
CA LYS A 160 -9.72 -31.79 38.69
C LYS A 160 -9.82 -33.30 38.80
N LYS A 161 -9.84 -34.01 37.66
CA LYS A 161 -9.76 -35.48 37.63
C LYS A 161 -8.43 -35.98 38.22
N ALA A 162 -7.31 -35.33 37.92
CA ALA A 162 -6.01 -35.68 38.46
C ALA A 162 -5.94 -35.57 39.99
N LEU A 163 -6.55 -34.54 40.59
CA LEU A 163 -6.65 -34.41 42.05
C LEU A 163 -7.42 -35.57 42.70
N CYS A 164 -8.51 -36.03 42.08
CA CYS A 164 -9.24 -37.22 42.54
C CYS A 164 -8.36 -38.48 42.47
N ILE A 165 -7.62 -38.65 41.37
CA ILE A 165 -6.71 -39.79 41.19
C ILE A 165 -5.57 -39.77 42.21
N LEU A 166 -5.06 -38.59 42.58
CA LEU A 166 -4.07 -38.46 43.66
C LEU A 166 -4.61 -38.94 45.01
N ASP A 167 -5.86 -38.61 45.34
CA ASP A 167 -6.51 -39.10 46.57
C ASP A 167 -6.69 -40.63 46.55
N GLU A 168 -7.16 -41.18 45.43
CA GLU A 168 -7.28 -42.63 45.25
C GLU A 168 -5.92 -43.35 45.42
N ALA A 169 -4.88 -42.80 44.81
CA ALA A 169 -3.51 -43.31 44.92
C ALA A 169 -3.00 -43.26 46.36
N HIS A 170 -3.23 -42.14 47.07
CA HIS A 170 -2.83 -42.00 48.46
C HIS A 170 -3.57 -42.99 49.38
N LEU A 171 -4.86 -43.22 49.13
CA LEU A 171 -5.66 -44.21 49.85
C LEU A 171 -5.15 -45.65 49.63
N ALA A 172 -4.71 -45.98 48.41
CA ALA A 172 -4.11 -47.29 48.13
C ALA A 172 -2.83 -47.52 48.95
N ILE A 173 -1.97 -46.50 49.08
CA ILE A 173 -0.76 -46.55 49.93
C ILE A 173 -1.15 -46.68 51.41
N TYR A 174 -2.14 -45.91 51.87
CA TYR A 174 -2.63 -45.97 53.25
C TYR A 174 -3.14 -47.36 53.64
N ASN A 175 -4.00 -47.95 52.81
CA ASN A 175 -4.52 -49.29 53.06
C ASN A 175 -3.41 -50.35 53.07
N SER A 176 -2.41 -50.20 52.20
CA SER A 176 -1.24 -51.09 52.16
C SER A 176 -0.41 -51.01 53.44
N TYR A 177 -0.18 -49.78 53.94
CA TYR A 177 0.51 -49.57 55.22
C TYR A 177 -0.23 -50.24 56.37
N ASN A 178 -1.55 -50.05 56.48
CA ASN A 178 -2.35 -50.62 57.56
C ASN A 178 -2.35 -52.16 57.55
N THR A 179 -2.51 -52.78 56.38
CA THR A 179 -2.44 -54.25 56.27
C THR A 179 -1.09 -54.79 56.75
N ILE A 180 0.02 -54.10 56.44
CA ILE A 180 1.34 -54.53 56.92
C ILE A 180 1.50 -54.28 58.42
N VAL A 181 0.94 -53.20 58.96
CA VAL A 181 0.94 -52.95 60.42
C VAL A 181 0.23 -54.08 61.16
N GLU A 182 -0.96 -54.46 60.71
CA GLU A 182 -1.76 -55.56 61.29
C GLU A 182 -1.01 -56.90 61.20
N LEU A 183 -0.51 -57.25 60.02
CA LEU A 183 0.31 -58.43 59.78
C LEU A 183 1.55 -58.46 60.70
N GLN A 184 2.26 -57.33 60.80
CA GLN A 184 3.49 -57.23 61.58
C GLN A 184 3.22 -57.45 63.07
N ASN A 185 2.14 -56.86 63.60
CA ASN A 185 1.77 -57.00 65.00
C ASN A 185 1.36 -58.43 65.36
N GLU A 186 0.74 -59.16 64.43
CA GLU A 186 0.24 -60.51 64.68
C GLU A 186 1.30 -61.60 64.48
N TYR A 187 2.15 -61.49 63.45
CA TYR A 187 3.06 -62.59 63.05
C TYR A 187 4.55 -62.27 63.11
N PHE A 188 4.93 -61.00 63.19
CA PHE A 188 6.33 -60.56 63.08
C PHE A 188 6.78 -59.74 64.30
N PRO A 189 6.91 -60.36 65.49
CA PRO A 189 7.50 -59.69 66.64
C PRO A 189 8.95 -59.28 66.33
N PRO A 190 9.48 -58.17 66.88
CA PRO A 190 10.79 -57.61 66.55
C PRO A 190 11.95 -58.43 67.16
N SER A 191 12.09 -59.69 66.75
CA SER A 191 12.99 -60.67 67.35
C SER A 191 13.89 -61.38 66.34
N ASN A 192 13.61 -61.30 65.03
CA ASN A 192 14.40 -61.97 64.00
C ASN A 192 14.56 -61.14 62.71
N GLY A 193 15.41 -61.61 61.80
CA GLY A 193 15.75 -60.91 60.56
C GLY A 193 14.57 -60.68 59.62
N TYR A 194 13.63 -61.63 59.51
CA TYR A 194 12.44 -61.46 58.67
C TYR A 194 11.49 -60.41 59.25
N SER A 195 11.30 -60.39 60.58
CA SER A 195 10.53 -59.35 61.24
C SER A 195 11.15 -57.96 61.02
N MET A 196 12.48 -57.85 61.07
CA MET A 196 13.18 -56.60 60.76
C MET A 196 12.95 -56.14 59.32
N GLN A 197 12.96 -57.06 58.35
CA GLN A 197 12.65 -56.74 56.94
C GLN A 197 11.19 -56.26 56.78
N VAL A 198 10.22 -56.92 57.41
CA VAL A 198 8.81 -56.48 57.36
C VAL A 198 8.65 -55.08 57.97
N ILE A 199 9.34 -54.79 59.07
CA ILE A 199 9.37 -53.45 59.68
C ILE A 199 9.97 -52.41 58.72
N GLU A 200 11.08 -52.76 58.05
CA GLU A 200 11.74 -51.87 57.09
C GLU A 200 10.82 -51.53 55.91
N GLU A 201 10.19 -52.54 55.29
CA GLU A 201 9.25 -52.35 54.18
C GLU A 201 8.02 -51.54 54.60
N LYS A 202 7.50 -51.79 55.80
CA LYS A 202 6.42 -50.98 56.39
C LYS A 202 6.84 -49.51 56.53
N ASP A 203 8.05 -49.24 57.02
CA ASP A 203 8.54 -47.87 57.23
C ASP A 203 8.81 -47.15 55.91
N LYS A 204 9.22 -47.85 54.85
CA LYS A 204 9.28 -47.31 53.48
C LYS A 204 7.89 -46.82 53.04
N ILE A 205 6.86 -47.66 53.18
CA ILE A 205 5.48 -47.29 52.81
C ILE A 205 4.98 -46.13 53.69
N LYS A 206 5.27 -46.12 55.00
CA LYS A 206 4.92 -45.02 55.90
C LYS A 206 5.51 -43.68 55.46
N ASN A 207 6.77 -43.70 55.04
CA ASN A 207 7.44 -42.50 54.54
C ASN A 207 6.82 -42.00 53.25
N ASN A 208 6.52 -42.91 52.32
CA ASN A 208 5.84 -42.61 51.07
C ASN A 208 4.43 -42.05 51.30
N LEU A 209 3.68 -42.63 52.23
CA LEU A 209 2.39 -42.12 52.69
C LEU A 209 2.52 -40.68 53.19
N ARG A 210 3.40 -40.43 54.17
CA ARG A 210 3.59 -39.09 54.76
C ARG A 210 4.03 -38.05 53.72
N ARG A 211 4.95 -38.40 52.81
CA ARG A 211 5.42 -37.50 51.75
C ARG A 211 4.33 -37.23 50.72
N GLY A 212 3.59 -38.27 50.31
CA GLY A 212 2.47 -38.17 49.40
C GLY A 212 1.38 -37.23 49.92
N GLY A 213 0.97 -37.38 51.18
CA GLY A 213 -0.03 -36.51 51.79
C GLY A 213 0.35 -35.02 51.74
N LYS A 214 1.62 -34.68 52.03
CA LYS A 214 2.11 -33.29 51.95
C LYS A 214 2.07 -32.72 50.53
N LEU A 215 2.37 -33.54 49.53
CA LEU A 215 2.33 -33.11 48.13
C LEU A 215 0.89 -32.86 47.67
N ILE A 216 -0.04 -33.71 48.07
CA ILE A 216 -1.46 -33.55 47.76
C ILE A 216 -2.04 -32.32 48.44
N GLU A 217 -1.72 -32.11 49.71
CA GLU A 217 -2.13 -30.90 50.44
C GLU A 217 -1.62 -29.64 49.72
N LYS A 218 -0.36 -29.62 49.30
CA LYS A 218 0.20 -28.51 48.52
C LYS A 218 -0.51 -28.34 47.16
N ALA A 219 -0.77 -29.42 46.45
CA ALA A 219 -1.43 -29.39 45.15
C ALA A 219 -2.87 -28.86 45.26
N LYS A 220 -3.60 -29.21 46.33
CA LYS A 220 -4.95 -28.71 46.61
C LYS A 220 -4.96 -27.25 47.04
N ASN A 221 -4.03 -26.83 47.88
CA ASN A 221 -3.99 -25.47 48.41
C ASN A 221 -3.48 -24.43 47.40
N SER A 222 -2.59 -24.82 46.49
CA SER A 222 -2.03 -23.91 45.49
C SER A 222 -2.91 -23.74 44.25
N GLU A 223 -3.80 -24.71 43.98
CA GLU A 223 -4.54 -24.87 42.72
C GLU A 223 -3.64 -24.75 41.47
N SER A 224 -2.33 -24.96 41.62
CA SER A 224 -1.35 -24.81 40.55
C SER A 224 -1.15 -26.12 39.81
N TYR A 225 -1.34 -26.09 38.50
CA TYR A 225 -1.04 -27.22 37.61
C TYR A 225 0.37 -27.79 37.82
N GLN A 226 1.36 -26.92 38.09
CA GLN A 226 2.74 -27.34 38.31
C GLN A 226 2.89 -28.18 39.59
N ASP A 227 2.16 -27.84 40.65
CA ASP A 227 2.22 -28.59 41.91
C ASP A 227 1.43 -29.90 41.79
N ILE A 228 0.35 -29.95 41.01
CA ILE A 228 -0.36 -31.19 40.67
C ILE A 228 0.53 -32.12 39.84
N ASP A 229 1.21 -31.61 38.81
CA ASP A 229 2.14 -32.39 37.96
C ASP A 229 3.28 -33.00 38.80
N LYS A 230 3.83 -32.24 39.76
CA LYS A 230 4.84 -32.73 40.71
C LYS A 230 4.27 -33.82 41.61
N ALA A 231 3.07 -33.61 42.16
CA ALA A 231 2.42 -34.61 43.02
C ALA A 231 2.17 -35.92 42.26
N LEU A 232 1.67 -35.86 41.02
CA LEU A 232 1.46 -37.04 40.17
C LEU A 232 2.75 -37.80 39.91
N THR A 233 3.81 -37.09 39.55
CA THR A 233 5.12 -37.70 39.26
C THR A 233 5.68 -38.43 40.48
N GLN A 234 5.59 -37.81 41.66
CA GLN A 234 6.10 -38.38 42.91
C GLN A 234 5.21 -39.52 43.42
N LEU A 235 3.88 -39.40 43.36
CA LEU A 235 2.99 -40.48 43.77
C LEU A 235 3.12 -41.71 42.88
N LYS A 236 3.39 -41.52 41.59
CA LYS A 236 3.73 -42.62 40.67
C LYS A 236 4.91 -43.44 41.21
N GLU A 237 5.99 -42.78 41.62
CA GLU A 237 7.17 -43.43 42.21
C GLU A 237 6.82 -44.12 43.54
N TYR A 238 6.10 -43.42 44.42
CA TYR A 238 5.68 -43.99 45.71
C TYR A 238 4.78 -45.22 45.59
N LEU A 239 3.92 -45.29 44.56
CA LEU A 239 3.11 -46.47 44.29
C LEU A 239 3.97 -47.64 43.79
N GLN A 240 5.01 -47.39 42.97
CA GLN A 240 5.96 -48.42 42.56
C GLN A 240 6.72 -48.99 43.75
N ASP A 241 7.26 -48.11 44.60
CA ASP A 241 7.95 -48.49 45.83
C ASP A 241 7.04 -49.27 46.78
N THR A 242 5.78 -48.87 46.91
CA THR A 242 4.79 -49.57 47.74
C THR A 242 4.49 -50.96 47.19
N ASN A 243 4.37 -51.11 45.87
CA ASN A 243 4.18 -52.42 45.24
C ASN A 243 5.39 -53.34 45.41
N LEU A 244 6.62 -52.79 45.32
CA LEU A 244 7.84 -53.53 45.62
C LEU A 244 7.86 -53.99 47.07
N SER A 245 7.55 -53.09 48.01
CA SER A 245 7.48 -53.39 49.45
C SER A 245 6.46 -54.48 49.77
N LEU A 246 5.26 -54.39 49.20
CA LEU A 246 4.22 -55.43 49.33
C LEU A 246 4.67 -56.77 48.74
N THR A 247 5.43 -56.75 47.64
CA THR A 247 5.97 -57.97 47.03
C THR A 247 6.99 -58.63 47.93
N THR A 248 7.93 -57.86 48.49
CA THR A 248 8.90 -58.35 49.47
C THR A 248 8.21 -58.97 50.69
N VAL A 249 7.21 -58.29 51.27
CA VAL A 249 6.45 -58.83 52.41
C VAL A 249 5.69 -60.10 52.02
N ARG A 250 5.08 -60.15 50.82
CA ARG A 250 4.38 -61.33 50.33
C ARG A 250 5.32 -62.54 50.19
N ASP A 251 6.55 -62.32 49.75
CA ASP A 251 7.58 -63.35 49.60
C ASP A 251 8.05 -63.87 50.96
N ILE A 252 8.26 -62.97 51.93
CA ILE A 252 8.59 -63.34 53.32
C ILE A 252 7.50 -64.23 53.91
N VAL A 253 6.23 -63.85 53.75
CA VAL A 253 5.08 -64.63 54.23
C VAL A 253 4.98 -66.02 53.55
N ASN A 254 5.51 -66.18 52.35
CA ASN A 254 5.51 -67.45 51.61
C ASN A 254 6.74 -68.35 51.86
N ASN A 255 7.70 -67.88 52.65
CA ASN A 255 8.90 -68.63 52.94
C ASN A 255 8.60 -69.87 53.81
N ASN A 256 9.60 -70.74 53.98
CA ASN A 256 9.47 -71.99 54.71
C ASN A 256 9.15 -71.83 56.22
N ILE A 257 9.34 -70.65 56.81
CA ILE A 257 9.09 -70.40 58.23
C ILE A 257 7.66 -69.88 58.45
N TYR A 258 7.20 -68.97 57.60
CA TYR A 258 5.95 -68.22 57.82
C TYR A 258 4.79 -68.73 56.98
N ARG A 259 5.03 -69.56 55.95
CA ARG A 259 3.99 -70.06 55.05
C ARG A 259 2.80 -70.68 55.78
N ASP A 260 3.07 -71.52 56.77
CA ASP A 260 2.00 -72.23 57.50
C ASP A 260 1.56 -71.47 58.77
N MET A 261 2.30 -70.43 59.17
CA MET A 261 2.01 -69.61 60.34
C MET A 261 1.05 -68.46 60.02
N VAL A 262 1.27 -67.78 58.90
CA VAL A 262 0.44 -66.63 58.49
C VAL A 262 -0.82 -67.13 57.81
N SER A 263 -1.98 -66.62 58.24
CA SER A 263 -3.26 -67.05 57.69
C SER A 263 -3.42 -66.68 56.21
N ASP A 264 -4.19 -67.49 55.49
CA ASP A 264 -4.50 -67.25 54.08
C ASP A 264 -5.33 -65.97 53.87
N THR A 265 -6.03 -65.50 54.90
CA THR A 265 -6.70 -64.20 54.91
C THR A 265 -5.70 -63.08 54.68
N TYR A 266 -4.61 -63.01 55.46
CA TYR A 266 -3.61 -61.95 55.28
C TYR A 266 -2.86 -62.06 53.95
N LYS A 267 -2.56 -63.29 53.49
CA LYS A 267 -1.96 -63.51 52.17
C LYS A 267 -2.86 -62.94 51.05
N SER A 268 -4.15 -63.24 51.14
CA SER A 268 -5.16 -62.75 50.20
C SER A 268 -5.29 -61.22 50.27
N SER A 269 -5.28 -60.64 51.48
CA SER A 269 -5.30 -59.18 51.66
C SER A 269 -4.07 -58.50 51.05
N LEU A 270 -2.86 -59.08 51.19
CA LEU A 270 -1.65 -58.55 50.54
C LEU A 270 -1.79 -58.58 49.01
N ASP A 271 -2.29 -59.68 48.44
CA ASP A 271 -2.50 -59.80 46.99
C ASP A 271 -3.55 -58.81 46.48
N GLU A 272 -4.60 -58.55 47.25
CA GLU A 272 -5.60 -57.50 46.98
C GLU A 272 -5.01 -56.08 47.05
N ARG A 273 -4.17 -55.80 48.07
CA ARG A 273 -3.49 -54.50 48.18
C ARG A 273 -2.54 -54.28 47.01
N LYS A 274 -1.76 -55.28 46.60
CA LYS A 274 -0.90 -55.21 45.40
C LYS A 274 -1.71 -54.88 44.15
N THR A 275 -2.81 -55.59 43.95
CA THR A 275 -3.72 -55.34 42.81
C THR A 275 -4.25 -53.91 42.82
N SER A 276 -4.65 -53.41 44.00
CA SER A 276 -5.15 -52.05 44.20
C SER A 276 -4.07 -50.99 43.90
N VAL A 277 -2.84 -51.19 44.38
CA VAL A 277 -1.70 -50.29 44.13
C VAL A 277 -1.33 -50.26 42.65
N VAL A 278 -1.30 -51.42 41.98
CA VAL A 278 -1.04 -51.49 40.53
C VAL A 278 -2.15 -50.78 39.73
N SER A 279 -3.41 -50.92 40.14
CA SER A 279 -4.53 -50.20 39.54
C SER A 279 -4.40 -48.68 39.71
N ALA A 280 -4.09 -48.22 40.92
CA ALA A 280 -3.84 -46.80 41.20
C ALA A 280 -2.65 -46.25 40.39
N PHE A 281 -1.56 -47.02 40.28
CA PHE A 281 -0.39 -46.64 39.48
C PHE A 281 -0.76 -46.43 38.02
N ARG A 282 -1.53 -47.34 37.43
CA ARG A 282 -2.01 -47.21 36.04
C ARG A 282 -2.85 -45.96 35.86
N LYS A 283 -3.81 -45.70 36.75
CA LYS A 283 -4.65 -44.48 36.71
C LYS A 283 -3.80 -43.20 36.78
N VAL A 284 -2.76 -43.16 37.62
CA VAL A 284 -1.83 -42.02 37.70
C VAL A 284 -1.06 -41.86 36.39
N VAL A 285 -0.55 -42.94 35.80
CA VAL A 285 0.15 -42.89 34.52
C VAL A 285 -0.78 -42.41 33.40
N ASP A 286 -2.01 -42.94 33.36
CA ASP A 286 -3.00 -42.60 32.34
C ASP A 286 -3.37 -41.11 32.40
N VAL A 287 -3.58 -40.55 33.59
CA VAL A 287 -3.89 -39.11 33.71
C VAL A 287 -2.70 -38.21 33.37
N ILE A 288 -1.45 -38.64 33.66
CA ILE A 288 -0.25 -37.91 33.22
C ILE A 288 -0.19 -37.86 31.68
N GLN A 289 -0.50 -38.98 31.02
CA GLN A 289 -0.55 -39.04 29.56
C GLN A 289 -1.69 -38.19 28.99
N GLU A 290 -2.87 -38.23 29.63
CA GLU A 290 -4.02 -37.40 29.26
C GLU A 290 -3.70 -35.91 29.37
N ILE A 291 -3.11 -35.45 30.47
CA ILE A 291 -2.64 -34.06 30.65
C ILE A 291 -1.69 -33.65 29.53
N SER A 292 -0.69 -34.50 29.24
CA SER A 292 0.31 -34.22 28.21
C SER A 292 -0.34 -34.08 26.83
N LYS A 293 -1.25 -35.00 26.49
CA LYS A 293 -2.02 -34.95 25.24
C LYS A 293 -2.87 -33.69 25.16
N THR A 294 -3.60 -33.34 26.22
CA THR A 294 -4.44 -32.13 26.25
C THR A 294 -3.61 -30.86 26.07
N LYS A 295 -2.43 -30.76 26.71
CA LYS A 295 -1.52 -29.61 26.53
C LYS A 295 -1.11 -29.46 25.06
N THR A 296 -0.66 -30.54 24.42
CA THR A 296 -0.26 -30.52 23.00
C THR A 296 -1.41 -30.17 22.05
N GLU A 297 -2.61 -30.73 22.28
CA GLU A 297 -3.79 -30.40 21.47
C GLU A 297 -4.21 -28.93 21.62
N ASN A 298 -4.15 -28.40 22.84
CA ASN A 298 -4.46 -27.01 23.13
C ASN A 298 -3.46 -26.06 22.45
N GLU A 299 -2.16 -26.33 22.56
CA GLU A 299 -1.10 -25.56 21.91
C GLU A 299 -1.28 -25.52 20.38
N SER A 300 -1.60 -26.67 19.76
CA SER A 300 -1.87 -26.75 18.33
C SER A 300 -3.07 -25.88 17.91
N LYS A 301 -4.18 -25.97 18.65
CA LYS A 301 -5.38 -25.14 18.39
C LYS A 301 -5.11 -23.65 18.56
N GLU A 302 -4.39 -23.28 19.61
CA GLU A 302 -4.01 -21.89 19.87
C GLU A 302 -3.09 -21.34 18.77
N ASN A 303 -2.10 -22.12 18.33
CA ASN A 303 -1.21 -21.73 17.23
C ASN A 303 -1.97 -21.54 15.92
N ASN A 304 -2.91 -22.42 15.60
CA ASN A 304 -3.76 -22.28 14.41
C ASN A 304 -4.63 -21.03 14.48
N ALA A 305 -5.27 -20.76 15.62
CA ALA A 305 -6.08 -19.57 15.81
C ALA A 305 -5.25 -18.27 15.74
N LYS A 306 -4.05 -18.25 16.34
CA LYS A 306 -3.11 -17.11 16.25
C LYS A 306 -2.62 -16.88 14.82
N ALA A 307 -2.35 -17.95 14.08
CA ALA A 307 -1.97 -17.87 12.68
C ALA A 307 -3.09 -17.25 11.85
N GLU A 308 -4.35 -17.62 12.10
CA GLU A 308 -5.51 -17.06 11.41
C GLU A 308 -5.72 -15.58 11.74
N VAL A 309 -5.58 -15.17 13.00
CA VAL A 309 -5.60 -13.75 13.40
C VAL A 309 -4.49 -12.97 12.67
N SER A 310 -3.30 -13.54 12.56
CA SER A 310 -2.17 -12.89 11.86
C SER A 310 -2.43 -12.74 10.36
N ARG A 311 -3.02 -13.76 9.72
CA ARG A 311 -3.38 -13.74 8.30
C ARG A 311 -4.47 -12.72 8.00
N THR A 312 -5.55 -12.71 8.77
CA THR A 312 -6.66 -11.77 8.58
C THR A 312 -6.24 -10.33 8.88
N LYS A 313 -5.36 -10.12 9.87
CA LYS A 313 -4.72 -8.81 10.10
C LYS A 313 -3.93 -8.33 8.89
N ALA A 314 -3.10 -9.19 8.29
CA ALA A 314 -2.32 -8.82 7.11
C ALA A 314 -3.23 -8.48 5.91
N ARG A 315 -4.34 -9.20 5.73
CA ARG A 315 -5.34 -8.88 4.70
C ARG A 315 -6.02 -7.53 4.94
N LEU A 316 -6.38 -7.25 6.19
CA LEU A 316 -6.97 -5.97 6.58
C LEU A 316 -6.02 -4.80 6.30
N GLU A 317 -4.75 -4.91 6.71
CA GLU A 317 -3.77 -3.86 6.44
C GLU A 317 -3.55 -3.67 4.93
N LYS A 318 -3.43 -4.76 4.17
CA LYS A 318 -3.36 -4.68 2.70
C LYS A 318 -4.58 -3.96 2.09
N ALA A 319 -5.80 -4.29 2.54
CA ALA A 319 -7.01 -3.65 2.04
C ALA A 319 -7.03 -2.14 2.37
N LYS A 320 -6.56 -1.75 3.57
CA LYS A 320 -6.42 -0.34 3.96
C LYS A 320 -5.38 0.38 3.12
N ASP A 321 -4.24 -0.26 2.85
CA ASP A 321 -3.18 0.30 2.00
C ASP A 321 -3.69 0.53 0.57
N GLU A 322 -4.41 -0.43 0.00
CA GLU A 322 -5.03 -0.30 -1.33
C GLU A 322 -6.08 0.83 -1.37
N LEU A 323 -6.90 0.96 -0.31
CA LEU A 323 -7.86 2.06 -0.19
C LEU A 323 -7.14 3.42 -0.06
N SER A 324 -6.06 3.48 0.71
CA SER A 324 -5.24 4.68 0.89
C SER A 324 -4.60 5.12 -0.43
N LEU A 325 -4.03 4.17 -1.18
CA LEU A 325 -3.44 4.41 -2.49
C LEU A 325 -4.46 5.00 -3.48
N ILE A 326 -5.67 4.45 -3.51
CA ILE A 326 -6.75 4.90 -4.40
C ILE A 326 -7.31 6.28 -3.97
N LYS A 327 -7.29 6.59 -2.67
CA LYS A 327 -7.66 7.91 -2.14
C LYS A 327 -6.56 8.97 -2.32
N SER A 328 -5.30 8.54 -2.49
CA SER A 328 -4.19 9.46 -2.70
C SER A 328 -4.30 10.14 -4.07
N LYS A 329 -4.04 11.45 -4.14
CA LYS A 329 -3.97 12.19 -5.41
C LYS A 329 -2.72 11.77 -6.20
N ALA A 330 -2.76 11.89 -7.52
CA ALA A 330 -1.60 11.70 -8.39
C ALA A 330 -0.40 12.49 -7.85
N ARG A 331 0.78 11.84 -7.76
CA ARG A 331 1.99 12.51 -7.26
C ARG A 331 2.45 13.52 -8.29
N LYS A 332 3.16 14.55 -7.84
CA LYS A 332 3.70 15.60 -8.71
C LYS A 332 4.61 15.04 -9.81
N GLU A 333 5.36 13.98 -9.48
CA GLU A 333 6.20 13.21 -10.41
C GLU A 333 5.40 12.53 -11.53
N ASP A 334 4.18 12.07 -11.25
CA ASP A 334 3.29 11.44 -12.24
C ASP A 334 2.58 12.49 -13.14
N ILE A 335 2.64 13.77 -12.74
CA ILE A 335 2.06 14.92 -13.46
C ILE A 335 3.11 15.62 -14.33
N ASP A 336 4.35 15.68 -13.86
CA ASP A 336 5.45 16.41 -14.50
C ASP A 336 6.20 15.57 -15.58
N SER A 337 5.88 14.26 -15.70
CA SER A 337 6.39 13.32 -16.71
C SER A 337 5.50 13.19 -17.94
#